data_AF-A0A1H7TQ68-F1
#
_entry.id   AF-A0A1H7TQ68-F1
#
_cell.length_a   1.000
_cell.length_b   1.000
_cell.length_c   1.000
_cell.angle_alpha   90.00
_cell.angle_beta   90.00
_cell.angle_gamma   90.00
#
_symmetry.space_group_name_H-M   'P 1'
#
loop_
_entity.id
_entity.type
_entity.pdbx_description
1 polymer ?
#
loop_
_entity_poly.entity_id
_entity_poly.type
_entity_poly.pdbx_seq_one_letter_code
_entity_poly.pdbx_strand_id
1 'polypeptide(L)'
;MFGNIGWGEFMVLLVAALVILGPERLPGAVSWVTKSLRQVRDYAGGATQQLKDELGPEFEDLRKPLSDLQQLRGMTPRSVITKHLLDGDDSILTGNFDAKPKSSGGPGGPALPSSPQRDSTPLASGERPPYDADAT
;
A
#
# COMPACT_ATOMS: atom_id res chain seq x y z
N MET A 1 3.14 19.83 16.03
CA MET A 1 4.15 20.67 15.34
C MET A 1 4.68 20.07 14.04
N PHE A 2 4.62 18.74 13.83
CA PHE A 2 5.04 18.06 12.59
C PHE A 2 3.94 17.87 11.53
N GLY A 3 2.76 18.49 11.72
CA GLY A 3 1.57 18.27 10.86
C GLY A 3 1.63 18.90 9.47
N ASN A 4 2.70 19.63 9.14
CA ASN A 4 2.89 20.31 7.85
C ASN A 4 4.21 19.91 7.18
N ILE A 5 4.70 18.67 7.38
CA ILE A 5 5.87 18.18 6.66
C ILE A 5 5.44 17.93 5.19
N GLY A 6 5.53 18.97 4.38
CA GLY A 6 5.15 18.92 2.98
C GLY A 6 6.21 18.23 2.12
N TRP A 7 5.93 18.11 0.83
CA TRP A 7 6.88 17.56 -0.13
C TRP A 7 8.20 18.36 -0.17
N GLY A 8 8.15 19.67 0.11
CA GLY A 8 9.31 20.56 0.19
C GLY A 8 10.31 20.15 1.28
N GLU A 9 9.85 19.96 2.52
CA GLU A 9 10.70 19.52 3.62
C GLU A 9 11.34 18.15 3.37
N PHE A 10 10.61 17.20 2.76
CA PHE A 10 11.20 15.90 2.43
C PHE A 10 12.31 16.04 1.38
N MET A 11 12.14 16.95 0.41
CA MET A 11 13.18 17.26 -0.57
C MET A 11 14.41 17.89 0.11
N VAL A 12 14.21 18.76 1.10
CA VAL A 12 15.31 19.31 1.92
C VAL A 12 16.02 18.21 2.71
N LEU A 13 15.28 17.28 3.32
CA LEU A 13 15.86 16.12 4.03
C LEU A 13 16.63 15.19 3.10
N LEU A 14 16.11 14.96 1.89
CA LEU A 14 16.79 14.17 0.87
C LEU A 14 18.12 14.81 0.47
N VAL A 15 18.12 16.12 0.20
CA VAL A 15 19.34 16.86 -0.13
C VAL A 15 20.32 16.87 1.05
N ALA A 16 19.84 17.09 2.27
CA ALA A 16 20.68 17.03 3.47
C ALA A 16 21.30 15.63 3.65
N ALA A 17 20.53 14.56 3.44
CA ALA A 17 21.03 13.19 3.48
C ALA A 17 22.08 12.92 2.38
N LEU A 18 21.86 13.42 1.16
CA LEU A 18 22.81 13.35 0.05
C LEU A 18 24.11 14.09 0.36
N VAL A 19 24.06 15.24 1.01
CA VAL A 19 25.24 16.05 1.37
C VAL A 19 26.01 15.42 2.53
N ILE A 20 25.31 15.01 3.59
CA ILE A 20 25.93 14.46 4.81
C ILE A 20 26.54 13.08 4.53
N LEU A 21 25.81 12.20 3.87
CA LEU A 21 26.25 10.83 3.60
C LEU A 21 27.04 10.71 2.30
N GLY A 22 26.76 11.56 1.32
CA GLY A 22 27.29 11.49 -0.04
C GLY A 22 26.39 10.66 -0.98
N PRO A 23 26.18 11.10 -2.23
CA PRO A 23 25.29 10.42 -3.19
C PRO A 23 25.75 9.00 -3.55
N GLU A 24 27.06 8.76 -3.56
CA GLU A 24 27.66 7.44 -3.84
C GLU A 24 27.41 6.41 -2.73
N ARG A 25 27.17 6.87 -1.48
CA ARG A 25 27.08 5.98 -0.31
C ARG A 25 25.65 5.59 0.03
N LEU A 26 24.67 6.42 -0.30
CA LEU A 26 23.24 6.12 -0.12
C LEU A 26 22.79 4.79 -0.73
N PRO A 27 23.06 4.47 -2.01
CA PRO A 27 22.63 3.19 -2.59
C PRO A 27 23.26 2.00 -1.87
N GLY A 28 24.53 2.14 -1.46
CA GLY A 28 25.21 1.16 -0.60
C GLY A 28 24.51 0.96 0.74
N ALA A 29 24.20 2.06 1.45
CA ALA A 29 23.52 2.03 2.75
C ALA A 29 22.13 1.40 2.67
N VAL A 30 21.32 1.78 1.66
CA VAL A 30 20.00 1.18 1.43
C VAL A 30 20.09 -0.32 1.17
N SER A 31 21.07 -0.74 0.35
CA SER A 31 21.30 -2.16 0.07
C SER A 31 21.71 -2.95 1.31
N TRP A 32 22.50 -2.34 2.20
CA TRP A 32 22.92 -2.96 3.45
C TRP A 32 21.74 -3.10 4.41
N VAL A 33 20.96 -2.02 4.62
CA VAL A 33 19.77 -2.05 5.49
C VAL A 33 18.76 -3.09 5.00
N THR A 34 18.47 -3.14 3.70
CA THR A 34 17.52 -4.11 3.14
C THR A 34 18.01 -5.55 3.30
N LYS A 35 19.30 -5.82 3.05
CA LYS A 35 19.89 -7.14 3.30
C LYS A 35 19.83 -7.52 4.78
N SER A 36 20.21 -6.61 5.67
CA SER A 36 20.15 -6.81 7.12
C SER A 36 18.72 -7.09 7.59
N LEU A 37 17.73 -6.33 7.11
CA LEU A 37 16.34 -6.55 7.45
C LEU A 37 15.83 -7.92 6.98
N ARG A 38 16.20 -8.32 5.76
CA ARG A 38 15.85 -9.65 5.21
C ARG A 38 16.47 -10.76 6.04
N GLN A 39 17.75 -10.61 6.39
CA GLN A 39 18.47 -11.54 7.24
C GLN A 39 17.81 -11.66 8.62
N VAL A 40 17.49 -10.54 9.27
CA VAL A 40 16.76 -10.55 10.56
C VAL A 40 15.41 -11.23 10.44
N ARG A 41 14.64 -10.97 9.37
CA ARG A 41 13.36 -11.64 9.14
C ARG A 41 13.52 -13.15 9.01
N ASP A 42 14.53 -13.59 8.25
CA ASP A 42 14.77 -15.01 8.00
C ASP A 42 15.22 -15.72 9.30
N TYR A 43 16.06 -15.08 10.13
CA TYR A 43 16.41 -15.58 11.47
C TYR A 43 15.22 -15.59 12.43
N ALA A 44 14.42 -14.51 12.47
CA ALA A 44 13.24 -14.42 13.31
C ALA A 44 12.20 -15.49 12.94
N GLY A 45 12.02 -15.78 11.65
CA GLY A 45 11.15 -16.86 11.17
C GLY A 45 11.62 -18.24 11.65
N GLY A 46 12.92 -18.54 11.52
CA GLY A 46 13.49 -19.81 11.98
C GLY A 46 13.40 -20.01 13.50
N ALA A 47 13.70 -18.96 14.27
CA ALA A 47 13.57 -19.00 15.73
C ALA A 47 12.10 -19.14 16.16
N THR A 48 11.17 -18.41 15.53
CA THR A 48 9.73 -18.55 15.82
C THR A 48 9.24 -19.97 15.56
N GLN A 49 9.73 -20.61 14.50
CA GLN A 49 9.39 -22.00 14.17
C GLN A 49 9.92 -22.98 15.24
N GLN A 50 11.17 -22.81 15.69
CA GLN A 50 11.77 -23.62 16.76
C GLN A 50 11.05 -23.42 18.10
N LEU A 51 10.73 -22.19 18.46
CA LEU A 51 9.97 -21.89 19.69
C LEU A 51 8.56 -22.49 19.62
N LYS A 52 7.93 -22.48 18.44
CA LYS A 52 6.62 -23.09 18.24
C LYS A 52 6.67 -24.62 18.38
N ASP A 53 7.73 -25.25 17.89
CA ASP A 53 7.94 -26.71 18.01
C ASP A 53 8.31 -27.13 19.44
N GLU A 54 9.04 -26.30 20.20
CA GLU A 54 9.48 -26.63 21.57
C GLU A 54 8.47 -26.24 22.67
N LEU A 55 7.71 -25.15 22.52
CA LEU A 55 6.79 -24.65 23.56
C LEU A 55 5.33 -25.09 23.38
N GLY A 56 4.98 -25.66 22.22
CA GLY A 56 3.64 -26.20 21.96
C GLY A 56 2.51 -25.20 22.29
N PRO A 57 1.56 -25.54 23.20
CA PRO A 57 0.38 -24.72 23.48
C PRO A 57 0.69 -23.34 24.09
N GLU A 58 1.87 -23.11 24.68
CA GLU A 58 2.23 -21.79 25.22
C GLU A 58 2.50 -20.74 24.12
N PHE A 59 2.71 -21.17 22.87
CA PHE A 59 2.80 -20.27 21.72
C PHE A 59 1.47 -19.55 21.41
N GLU A 60 0.32 -20.18 21.70
CA GLU A 60 -1.00 -19.58 21.46
C GLU A 60 -1.22 -18.33 22.33
N ASP A 61 -0.69 -18.33 23.56
CA ASP A 61 -0.77 -17.17 24.46
C ASP A 61 0.11 -16.00 23.98
N LEU A 62 1.21 -16.28 23.28
CA LEU A 62 2.03 -15.27 22.61
C LEU A 62 1.44 -14.80 21.29
N ARG A 63 0.59 -15.61 20.67
CA ARG A 63 -0.03 -15.32 19.38
C ARG A 63 -1.00 -14.15 19.45
N LYS A 64 -1.76 -14.03 20.55
CA LYS A 64 -2.65 -12.88 20.81
C LYS A 64 -1.88 -11.54 20.84
N PRO A 65 -0.87 -11.33 21.71
CA PRO A 65 -0.11 -10.08 21.74
C PRO A 65 0.69 -9.85 20.46
N LEU A 66 1.20 -10.90 19.78
CA LEU A 66 1.83 -10.74 18.47
C LEU A 66 0.83 -10.26 17.40
N SER A 67 -0.40 -10.77 17.42
CA SER A 67 -1.46 -10.35 16.51
C SER A 67 -1.94 -8.93 16.77
N ASP A 68 -2.02 -8.51 18.03
CA ASP A 68 -2.33 -7.12 18.40
C ASP A 68 -1.22 -6.18 17.90
N LEU A 69 0.06 -6.53 18.11
CA LEU A 69 1.18 -5.76 17.58
C LEU A 69 1.19 -5.70 16.05
N GLN A 70 0.80 -6.78 15.38
CA GLN A 70 0.64 -6.80 13.92
C GLN A 70 -0.54 -5.93 13.46
N GLN A 71 -1.66 -5.91 14.18
CA GLN A 71 -2.79 -5.02 13.90
C GLN A 71 -2.40 -3.55 14.09
N LEU A 72 -1.67 -3.22 15.16
CA LEU A 72 -1.12 -1.88 15.37
C LEU A 72 -0.15 -1.47 14.25
N ARG A 73 0.68 -2.41 13.78
CA ARG A 73 1.57 -2.21 12.62
C ARG A 73 0.83 -2.20 11.27
N GLY A 74 -0.41 -2.72 11.23
CA GLY A 74 -1.29 -2.75 10.07
C GLY A 74 -1.73 -1.37 9.59
N MET A 75 -1.56 -0.33 10.41
CA MET A 75 -1.41 1.05 9.94
C MET A 75 -0.07 1.17 9.22
N THR A 76 0.01 0.61 8.01
CA THR A 76 1.28 0.45 7.30
C THR A 76 1.97 1.81 7.16
N PRO A 77 3.30 1.89 7.34
CA PRO A 77 4.06 3.12 7.12
C PRO A 77 3.78 3.71 5.75
N ARG A 78 3.57 2.84 4.74
CA ARG A 78 3.13 3.24 3.41
C ARG A 78 1.81 4.00 3.45
N SER A 79 0.76 3.47 4.10
CA SER A 79 -0.53 4.18 4.22
C SER A 79 -0.44 5.50 4.97
N VAL A 80 0.46 5.64 5.95
CA VAL A 80 0.72 6.89 6.66
C VAL A 80 1.46 7.87 5.75
N ILE A 81 2.52 7.42 5.07
CA ILE A 81 3.27 8.22 4.11
C ILE A 81 2.37 8.69 2.96
N THR A 82 1.52 7.83 2.40
CA THR A 82 0.58 8.21 1.34
C THR A 82 -0.43 9.24 1.84
N LYS A 83 -1.00 9.05 3.03
CA LYS A 83 -1.94 10.02 3.59
C LYS A 83 -1.30 11.36 3.95
N HIS A 84 -0.03 11.37 4.36
CA HIS A 84 0.65 12.58 4.81
C HIS A 84 1.48 13.29 3.73
N LEU A 85 2.04 12.58 2.75
CA LEU A 85 2.86 13.14 1.68
C LEU A 85 2.17 13.16 0.32
N LEU A 86 1.23 12.23 0.07
CA LEU A 86 0.56 12.10 -1.22
C LEU A 86 -0.93 12.44 -1.17
N ASP A 87 -1.42 12.95 -0.03
CA ASP A 87 -2.84 13.29 0.19
C ASP A 87 -3.81 12.13 -0.17
N GLY A 88 -3.33 10.89 -0.05
CA GLY A 88 -4.06 9.67 -0.42
C GLY A 88 -3.82 9.14 -1.85
N ASP A 89 -3.00 9.81 -2.66
CA ASP A 89 -2.69 9.36 -4.04
C ASP A 89 -1.49 8.40 -4.09
N ASP A 90 -1.76 7.09 -3.95
CA ASP A 90 -0.76 6.03 -4.08
C ASP A 90 -0.21 5.85 -5.52
N SER A 91 -0.77 6.54 -6.52
CA SER A 91 -0.42 6.35 -7.94
C SER A 91 1.05 6.69 -8.21
N ILE A 92 1.60 7.67 -7.49
CA ILE A 92 3.00 8.11 -7.63
C ILE A 92 3.97 7.08 -7.06
N LEU A 93 3.61 6.39 -5.97
CA LEU A 93 4.46 5.35 -5.35
C LEU A 93 4.34 3.99 -6.06
N THR A 94 3.24 3.77 -6.77
CA THR A 94 2.91 2.48 -7.40
C THR A 94 3.16 2.51 -8.91
N GLY A 95 3.53 3.66 -9.46
CA GLY A 95 3.90 3.82 -10.88
C GLY A 95 2.71 3.75 -11.84
N ASN A 96 1.47 3.82 -11.34
CA ASN A 96 0.24 3.64 -12.12
C ASN A 96 -0.23 4.95 -12.81
N PHE A 97 0.71 5.72 -13.35
CA PHE A 97 0.45 7.01 -14.02
C PHE A 97 -0.37 6.90 -15.31
N ASP A 98 -0.73 5.68 -15.73
CA ASP A 98 -1.55 5.41 -16.92
C ASP A 98 -3.06 5.57 -16.66
N ALA A 99 -3.49 5.81 -15.41
CA ALA A 99 -4.87 6.16 -15.11
C ALA A 99 -5.15 7.63 -15.45
N LYS A 100 -5.38 7.86 -16.74
CA LYS A 100 -5.89 9.08 -17.40
C LYS A 100 -6.63 10.02 -16.43
N PRO A 101 -6.24 11.32 -16.31
CA PRO A 101 -6.96 12.26 -15.48
C PRO A 101 -8.37 12.40 -16.04
N LYS A 102 -9.39 12.02 -15.27
CA LYS A 102 -10.76 12.48 -15.53
C LYS A 102 -10.80 13.97 -15.20
N SER A 103 -10.42 14.78 -16.19
CA SER A 103 -10.62 16.22 -16.18
C SER A 103 -12.11 16.50 -16.06
N SER A 104 -12.56 16.81 -14.86
CA SER A 104 -13.83 17.45 -14.61
C SER A 104 -13.76 18.92 -15.05
N GLY A 105 -14.45 19.27 -16.14
CA GLY A 105 -14.86 20.64 -16.40
C GLY A 105 -14.49 21.20 -17.78
N GLY A 106 -15.48 21.27 -18.67
CA GLY A 106 -15.44 22.05 -19.91
C GLY A 106 -16.63 21.71 -20.84
N PRO A 107 -17.52 22.67 -21.18
CA PRO A 107 -18.79 22.39 -21.86
C PRO A 107 -18.67 22.41 -23.39
N GLY A 108 -19.40 21.53 -24.06
CA GLY A 108 -19.85 21.74 -25.45
C GLY A 108 -19.47 20.65 -26.46
N GLY A 109 -20.50 20.04 -27.07
CA GLY A 109 -20.43 19.45 -28.42
C GLY A 109 -20.59 17.92 -28.50
N PRO A 110 -21.20 17.38 -29.58
CA PRO A 110 -22.17 16.29 -29.48
C PRO A 110 -21.73 14.90 -29.97
N ALA A 111 -22.33 13.89 -29.34
CA ALA A 111 -22.73 12.54 -29.79
C ALA A 111 -21.70 11.56 -30.41
N LEU A 112 -21.64 10.34 -29.86
CA LEU A 112 -22.09 9.09 -30.52
C LEU A 112 -22.21 7.95 -29.47
N PRO A 113 -23.06 6.92 -29.69
CA PRO A 113 -23.59 6.03 -28.65
C PRO A 113 -22.59 4.97 -28.19
N SER A 114 -22.42 4.87 -26.87
CA SER A 114 -21.61 3.87 -26.20
C SER A 114 -22.31 2.51 -26.21
N SER A 115 -21.60 1.47 -26.64
CA SER A 115 -21.93 0.07 -26.37
C SER A 115 -22.24 -0.12 -24.88
N PRO A 116 -23.32 -0.84 -24.49
CA PRO A 116 -23.66 -1.00 -23.09
C PRO A 116 -22.62 -1.88 -22.39
N GLN A 117 -21.72 -1.20 -21.68
CA GLN A 117 -20.85 -1.78 -20.68
C GLN A 117 -21.76 -2.44 -19.64
N ARG A 118 -21.59 -3.75 -19.42
CA ARG A 118 -22.36 -4.52 -18.44
C ARG A 118 -22.08 -3.94 -17.06
N ASP A 119 -22.94 -3.02 -16.62
CA ASP A 119 -22.96 -2.51 -15.27
C ASP A 119 -23.39 -3.65 -14.35
N SER A 120 -22.42 -4.29 -13.71
CA SER A 120 -22.65 -5.19 -12.57
C SER A 120 -23.02 -4.34 -11.34
N THR A 121 -24.16 -3.65 -11.43
CA THR A 121 -24.82 -3.06 -10.27
C THR A 121 -25.41 -4.21 -9.45
N PRO A 122 -25.11 -4.32 -8.15
CA PRO A 122 -25.72 -5.33 -7.30
C PRO A 122 -27.24 -5.18 -7.32
N LEU A 123 -27.96 -6.27 -7.61
CA LEU A 123 -29.42 -6.27 -7.67
C LEU A 123 -30.01 -5.86 -6.32
N ALA A 124 -31.04 -5.01 -6.34
CA ALA A 124 -31.77 -4.65 -5.13
C ALA A 124 -32.61 -5.83 -4.61
N SER A 125 -32.87 -5.87 -3.31
CA SER A 125 -33.58 -6.98 -2.67
C SER A 125 -35.00 -7.12 -3.23
N GLY A 126 -35.26 -8.22 -3.95
CA GLY A 126 -36.55 -8.53 -4.58
C GLY A 126 -36.59 -8.36 -6.11
N GLU A 127 -35.50 -7.91 -6.74
CA GLU A 127 -35.42 -7.79 -8.19
C GLU A 127 -35.02 -9.13 -8.84
N ARG A 128 -35.74 -9.51 -9.91
CA ARG A 128 -35.46 -10.77 -10.63
C ARG A 128 -34.24 -10.57 -11.53
N PRO A 129 -33.25 -11.46 -11.49
CA PRO A 129 -32.05 -11.31 -12.32
C PRO A 129 -32.42 -11.35 -13.81
N PRO A 130 -31.67 -10.62 -14.66
CA PRO A 130 -31.91 -10.62 -16.10
C PRO A 130 -31.74 -12.03 -16.66
N TYR A 131 -32.64 -12.39 -17.59
CA TYR A 131 -32.64 -13.70 -18.23
C TYR A 131 -31.45 -13.83 -19.16
N ASP A 132 -30.65 -14.88 -18.99
CA ASP A 132 -29.52 -15.18 -19.87
C ASP A 132 -29.99 -16.10 -21.00
N ALA A 133 -29.88 -15.61 -22.24
CA ALA A 133 -30.31 -16.33 -23.44
C ALA A 133 -29.27 -17.34 -23.95
N ASP A 134 -28.03 -17.31 -23.42
CA ASP A 134 -26.96 -18.23 -23.82
C ASP A 134 -26.93 -19.53 -22.99
N ALA A 135 -27.85 -19.70 -22.02
CA ALA A 135 -27.97 -20.91 -21.20
C ALA A 135 -28.93 -21.96 -21.80
N THR A 136 -28.66 -22.45 -23.01
CA THR A 136 -29.35 -23.60 -23.64
C THR A 136 -28.42 -24.74 -24.00
#